data_AF-A0A8J7JME3-F1
#
_entry.id   AF-A0A8J7JME3-F1
#
_cell.length_a   1.000
_cell.length_b   1.000
_cell.length_c   1.000
_cell.angle_alpha   90.00
_cell.angle_beta   90.00
_cell.angle_gamma   90.00
#
_symmetry.space_group_name_H-M   'P 1'
#
loop_
_entity.id
_entity.type
_entity.pdbx_description
1 polymer ?
#
loop_
_entity_poly.entity_id
_entity_poly.type
_entity_poly.pdbx_seq_one_letter_code
_entity_poly.pdbx_strand_id
1 'polypeptide(L)'
;MNKSSDAELEQRVHAVYLLLLRREPRQHILRYAASEWGLSTRQTDEYISRARERMTQDIAVDREIARAEHVAIRRDLYNKAYKNEKWGAAFQIAQDEAKLLGLYFDLEDHLKAVMTAGYDVIDPTIEDEEPIAEAEGEDQASAYSEAA
;
A
#
# COMPACT_ATOMS: atom_id res chain seq x y z
N MET A 1 23.51 15.46 29.03
CA MET A 1 22.10 15.02 28.91
C MET A 1 21.93 13.79 29.78
N ASN A 2 21.15 13.89 30.86
CA ASN A 2 20.97 12.81 31.84
C ASN A 2 20.08 11.71 31.27
N LYS A 3 20.60 10.48 31.19
CA LYS A 3 19.87 9.28 30.73
C LYS A 3 18.59 9.01 31.53
N SER A 4 18.47 9.52 32.76
CA SER A 4 17.25 9.34 33.56
C SER A 4 16.05 10.12 33.02
N SER A 5 16.26 11.28 32.36
CA SER A 5 15.16 12.09 31.81
C SER A 5 14.53 11.46 30.57
N ASP A 6 15.32 10.72 29.80
CA ASP A 6 14.86 10.07 28.57
C ASP A 6 14.07 8.81 28.90
N ALA A 7 14.59 7.99 29.83
CA ALA A 7 13.88 6.82 30.34
C ALA A 7 12.55 7.17 31.03
N GLU A 8 12.52 8.26 31.80
CA GLU A 8 11.28 8.74 32.43
C GLU A 8 10.25 9.21 31.39
N LEU A 9 10.71 9.87 30.32
CA LEU A 9 9.85 10.26 29.21
C LEU A 9 9.27 9.02 28.50
N GLU A 10 10.10 8.02 28.20
CA GLU A 10 9.63 6.76 27.61
C GLU A 10 8.60 6.06 28.48
N GLN A 11 8.80 6.02 29.80
CA GLN A 11 7.84 5.44 30.73
C GLN A 11 6.48 6.16 30.68
N ARG A 12 6.48 7.50 30.60
CA ARG A 12 5.25 8.29 30.48
C ARG A 12 4.54 8.07 29.14
N VAL A 13 5.29 8.04 28.04
CA VAL A 13 4.74 7.72 26.71
C VAL A 13 4.17 6.30 26.69
N HIS A 14 4.84 5.33 27.33
CA HIS A 14 4.35 3.96 27.45
C HIS A 14 3.07 3.87 28.29
N ALA A 15 2.97 4.63 29.38
CA ALA A 15 1.73 4.70 30.16
C ALA A 15 0.56 5.28 29.34
N VAL A 16 0.81 6.33 28.55
CA VAL A 16 -0.21 6.87 27.61
C VAL A 16 -0.58 5.86 26.53
N TYR A 17 0.39 5.13 26.00
CA TYR A 17 0.17 4.03 25.04
C TYR A 17 -0.78 2.97 25.62
N LEU A 18 -0.60 2.54 26.88
CA LEU A 18 -1.50 1.59 27.53
C LEU A 18 -2.93 2.14 27.68
N LEU A 19 -3.09 3.44 27.94
CA LEU A 19 -4.41 4.08 27.98
C LEU A 19 -5.08 4.11 26.61
N LEU A 20 -4.32 4.35 25.53
CA LEU A 20 -4.82 4.30 24.16
C LEU A 20 -5.27 2.89 23.77
N LEU A 21 -4.54 1.83 24.16
CA LEU A 21 -4.95 0.44 23.93
C LEU A 21 -6.27 0.09 24.63
N ARG A 22 -6.51 0.67 25.82
CA ARG A 22 -7.78 0.53 26.55
C ARG A 22 -8.92 1.38 25.97
N ARG A 23 -8.66 2.11 24.87
CA ARG A 23 -9.61 3.04 24.23
C ARG A 23 -10.09 4.17 25.15
N GLU A 24 -9.23 4.63 26.04
CA GLU A 24 -9.55 5.77 26.90
C GLU A 24 -9.71 7.06 26.07
N PRO A 25 -10.74 7.89 26.34
CA PRO A 25 -10.95 9.12 25.60
C PRO A 25 -9.86 10.15 25.93
N ARG A 26 -9.51 11.01 24.97
CA ARG A 26 -8.46 12.03 25.13
C ARG A 26 -8.61 12.86 26.41
N GLN A 27 -9.84 13.25 26.77
CA GLN A 27 -10.11 14.03 27.98
C GLN A 27 -9.68 13.28 29.26
N HIS A 28 -9.84 11.96 29.30
CA HIS A 28 -9.38 11.13 30.42
C HIS A 28 -7.85 11.11 30.51
N ILE A 29 -7.18 10.96 29.36
CA ILE A 29 -5.71 10.95 29.28
C ILE A 29 -5.12 12.29 29.73
N LEU A 30 -5.73 13.41 29.30
CA LEU A 30 -5.32 14.75 29.74
C LEU A 30 -5.43 14.93 31.25
N ARG A 31 -6.56 14.50 31.83
CA ARG A 31 -6.77 14.58 33.28
C ARG A 31 -5.77 13.72 34.04
N TYR A 32 -5.52 12.50 33.57
CA TYR A 32 -4.54 11.58 34.15
C TYR A 32 -3.12 12.15 34.11
N ALA A 33 -2.68 12.68 32.96
CA ALA A 33 -1.35 13.27 32.82
C ALA A 33 -1.16 14.54 33.65
N ALA A 34 -2.23 15.34 33.80
CA ALA A 34 -2.23 16.50 34.69
C ALA A 34 -2.18 16.10 36.17
N SER A 35 -2.93 15.06 36.58
CA SER A 35 -2.98 14.62 37.98
C SER A 35 -1.70 13.90 38.43
N GLU A 36 -1.15 13.02 37.59
CA GLU A 36 0.02 12.22 38.00
C GLU A 36 1.36 12.91 37.76
N TRP A 37 1.46 13.71 36.70
CA TRP A 37 2.75 14.28 36.29
C TRP A 37 2.74 15.81 36.20
N GLY A 38 1.59 16.46 36.44
CA GLY A 38 1.48 17.92 36.35
C GLY A 38 1.72 18.47 34.95
N LEU A 39 1.50 17.65 33.90
CA LEU A 39 1.82 18.04 32.53
C LEU A 39 0.78 19.00 31.94
N SER A 40 1.25 19.88 31.06
CA SER A 40 0.37 20.71 30.23
C SER A 40 -0.36 19.87 29.16
N THR A 41 -1.48 20.39 28.67
CA THR A 41 -2.22 19.79 27.55
C THR A 41 -1.33 19.57 26.34
N ARG A 42 -0.47 20.55 26.00
CA ARG A 42 0.44 20.48 24.86
C ARG A 42 1.45 19.33 24.99
N GLN A 43 2.04 19.16 26.17
CA GLN A 43 2.98 18.05 26.42
C GLN A 43 2.27 16.69 26.40
N THR A 44 1.04 16.63 26.91
CA THR A 44 0.26 15.39 26.89
C THR A 44 -0.12 15.01 25.45
N ASP A 45 -0.48 15.98 24.61
CA ASP A 45 -0.75 15.74 23.19
C ASP A 45 0.50 15.24 22.44
N GLU A 46 1.68 15.78 22.77
CA GLU A 46 2.95 15.27 22.22
C GLU A 46 3.17 13.81 22.60
N TYR A 47 2.87 13.42 23.85
CA TYR A 47 2.99 12.02 24.29
C TYR A 47 1.97 11.12 23.61
N ILE A 48 0.75 11.61 23.38
CA ILE A 48 -0.27 10.88 22.60
C ILE A 48 0.21 10.67 21.16
N SER A 49 0.83 11.66 20.53
CA SER A 49 1.40 11.52 19.18
C SER A 49 2.48 10.45 19.13
N ARG A 50 3.47 10.53 20.02
CA ARG A 50 4.56 9.55 20.11
C ARG A 50 4.04 8.14 20.41
N ALA A 51 3.03 8.02 21.27
CA ALA A 51 2.40 6.73 21.56
C ALA A 51 1.69 6.14 20.33
N ARG A 52 1.03 6.97 19.51
CA ARG A 52 0.40 6.52 18.25
C ARG A 52 1.42 6.13 17.17
N GLU A 53 2.52 6.87 17.08
CA GLU A 53 3.64 6.50 16.20
C GLU A 53 4.18 5.12 16.59
N ARG A 54 4.38 4.89 17.90
CA ARG A 54 4.79 3.58 18.42
C ARG A 54 3.77 2.48 18.11
N MET A 55 2.46 2.73 18.30
CA MET A 55 1.42 1.77 17.89
C MET A 55 1.50 1.43 16.41
N THR A 56 1.80 2.41 15.56
CA THR A 56 1.92 2.20 14.11
C THR A 56 3.15 1.35 13.77
N GLN A 57 4.27 1.60 14.46
CA GLN A 57 5.48 0.80 14.34
C GLN A 57 5.25 -0.64 14.80
N ASP A 58 4.60 -0.84 15.94
CA ASP A 58 4.24 -2.17 16.46
C ASP A 58 3.38 -2.92 15.44
N ILE A 59 2.34 -2.26 14.89
CA ILE A 59 1.47 -2.85 13.85
C ILE A 59 2.27 -3.20 12.57
N ALA A 60 3.19 -2.34 12.17
CA ALA A 60 4.02 -2.58 10.99
C ALA A 60 4.96 -3.78 11.20
N VAL A 61 5.57 -3.89 12.39
CA VAL A 61 6.39 -5.03 12.78
C VAL A 61 5.54 -6.31 12.79
N ASP A 62 4.34 -6.27 13.38
CA ASP A 62 3.42 -7.40 13.40
C ASP A 62 3.03 -7.84 11.98
N ARG A 63 2.87 -6.89 11.06
CA ARG A 63 2.55 -7.19 9.65
C ARG A 63 3.70 -7.90 8.94
N GLU A 64 4.94 -7.49 9.14
CA GLU A 64 6.10 -8.16 8.53
C GLU A 64 6.36 -9.54 9.16
N ILE A 65 6.17 -9.68 10.47
CA ILE A 65 6.25 -10.98 11.16
C ILE A 65 5.16 -11.92 10.62
N ALA A 66 3.91 -11.46 10.57
CA ALA A 66 2.81 -12.24 10.01
C ALA A 66 3.08 -12.62 8.55
N ARG A 67 3.64 -11.71 7.74
CA ARG A 67 4.04 -11.99 6.36
C ARG A 67 5.09 -13.10 6.30
N ALA A 68 6.13 -13.04 7.12
CA ALA A 68 7.18 -14.06 7.19
C ALA A 68 6.62 -15.43 7.63
N GLU A 69 5.75 -15.45 8.64
CA GLU A 69 5.05 -16.67 9.09
C GLU A 69 4.22 -17.29 7.97
N HIS A 70 3.45 -16.48 7.25
CA HIS A 70 2.65 -16.95 6.12
C HIS A 70 3.50 -17.51 4.98
N VAL A 71 4.65 -16.92 4.68
CA VAL A 71 5.62 -17.48 3.71
C VAL A 71 6.14 -18.84 4.19
N ALA A 72 6.50 -18.96 5.46
CA ALA A 72 6.99 -20.22 6.01
C ALA A 72 5.94 -21.35 5.94
N ILE A 73 4.69 -21.05 6.32
CA ILE A 73 3.56 -21.99 6.25
C ILE A 73 3.34 -22.45 4.80
N ARG A 74 3.36 -21.53 3.83
CA ARG A 74 3.16 -21.85 2.40
C ARG A 74 4.27 -22.76 1.88
N ARG A 75 5.54 -22.51 2.23
CA ARG A 75 6.66 -23.39 1.83
C ARG A 75 6.53 -24.81 2.38
N ASP A 76 6.10 -24.95 3.63
CA ASP A 76 5.81 -26.27 4.20
C ASP A 76 4.65 -26.98 3.47
N LEU A 77 3.56 -26.26 3.19
CA LEU A 77 2.44 -26.80 2.41
C LEU A 77 2.84 -27.17 0.98
N TYR A 78 3.70 -26.37 0.33
CA TYR A 78 4.24 -26.66 -0.99
C TYR A 78 5.01 -27.98 -0.97
N ASN A 79 5.92 -28.15 -0.01
CA ASN A 79 6.71 -29.38 0.14
C ASN A 79 5.81 -30.60 0.36
N LYS A 80 4.73 -30.46 1.15
CA LYS A 80 3.74 -31.53 1.36
C LYS A 80 2.96 -31.83 0.08
N ALA A 81 2.52 -30.83 -0.66
CA ALA A 81 1.80 -31.01 -1.92
C ALA A 81 2.69 -31.67 -2.98
N TYR A 82 3.94 -31.22 -3.09
CA TYR A 82 4.95 -31.76 -4.01
C TYR A 82 5.25 -33.24 -3.74
N LYS A 83 5.48 -33.60 -2.46
CA LYS A 83 5.71 -35.01 -2.06
C LYS A 83 4.52 -35.93 -2.35
N ASN A 84 3.31 -35.41 -2.33
CA ASN A 84 2.09 -36.16 -2.63
C ASN A 84 1.67 -36.05 -4.11
N GLU A 85 2.55 -35.54 -4.98
CA GLU A 85 2.31 -35.37 -6.42
C GLU A 85 1.06 -34.54 -6.77
N LYS A 86 0.64 -33.67 -5.84
CA LYS A 86 -0.50 -32.76 -6.03
C LYS A 86 -0.02 -31.49 -6.72
N TRP A 87 0.33 -31.59 -7.99
CA TRP A 87 0.94 -30.51 -8.78
C TRP A 87 0.08 -29.24 -8.85
N GLY A 88 -1.24 -29.39 -9.03
CA GLY A 88 -2.15 -28.24 -9.05
C GLY A 88 -2.16 -27.45 -7.75
N ALA A 89 -2.13 -28.16 -6.60
CA ALA A 89 -2.04 -27.51 -5.29
C ALA A 89 -0.66 -26.85 -5.08
N ALA A 90 0.42 -27.52 -5.48
CA ALA A 90 1.77 -26.97 -5.39
C ALA A 90 1.91 -25.67 -6.23
N PHE A 91 1.35 -25.65 -7.44
CA PHE A 91 1.34 -24.47 -8.30
C PHE A 91 0.58 -23.30 -7.66
N GLN A 92 -0.62 -23.54 -7.13
CA GLN A 92 -1.42 -22.51 -6.47
C GLN A 92 -0.72 -21.93 -5.24
N ILE A 93 -0.11 -22.78 -4.41
CA ILE A 93 0.66 -22.34 -3.24
C ILE A 93 1.84 -21.45 -3.66
N ALA A 94 2.57 -21.83 -4.71
CA ALA A 94 3.69 -21.04 -5.23
C ALA A 94 3.22 -19.70 -5.83
N GLN A 95 2.10 -19.69 -6.56
CA GLN A 95 1.52 -18.46 -7.10
C GLN A 95 1.13 -17.49 -5.98
N ASP A 96 0.48 -17.99 -4.94
CA ASP A 96 0.08 -17.14 -3.83
C ASP A 96 1.28 -16.65 -2.99
N GLU A 97 2.33 -17.45 -2.83
CA GLU A 97 3.58 -16.99 -2.22
C GLU A 97 4.16 -15.83 -3.04
N ALA A 98 4.20 -15.95 -4.37
CA ALA A 98 4.66 -14.89 -5.26
C ALA A 98 3.81 -13.61 -5.14
N LYS A 99 2.48 -13.72 -5.04
CA LYS A 99 1.58 -12.58 -4.77
C LYS A 99 1.88 -11.94 -3.42
N LEU A 100 2.04 -12.73 -2.36
CA LEU A 100 2.36 -12.23 -1.02
C LEU A 100 3.73 -11.52 -0.97
N LEU A 101 4.68 -11.97 -1.78
CA LEU A 101 5.99 -11.35 -1.93
C LEU A 101 5.98 -10.11 -2.84
N GLY A 102 4.88 -9.85 -3.55
CA GLY A 102 4.79 -8.75 -4.52
C GLY A 102 5.61 -9.02 -5.80
N LEU A 103 5.89 -10.28 -6.11
CA LEU A 103 6.62 -10.68 -7.33
C LEU A 103 5.71 -10.79 -8.55
N TYR A 104 4.39 -10.85 -8.31
CA TYR A 104 3.39 -10.74 -9.36
C TYR A 104 3.09 -9.27 -9.59
N PHE A 105 3.30 -8.78 -10.81
CA PHE A 105 2.86 -7.43 -11.17
C PHE A 105 1.33 -7.42 -11.18
N ASP A 106 0.74 -6.54 -10.39
CA ASP A 106 -0.70 -6.26 -10.52
C ASP A 106 -0.94 -5.46 -11.81
N LEU A 107 -2.11 -5.64 -12.43
CA LEU A 107 -2.47 -4.94 -13.66
C LEU A 107 -2.39 -3.42 -13.47
N GLU A 108 -2.74 -2.95 -12.27
CA GLU A 108 -2.70 -1.54 -11.91
C GLU A 108 -1.27 -0.99 -11.80
N ASP A 109 -0.33 -1.79 -11.32
CA ASP A 109 1.10 -1.43 -11.28
C ASP A 109 1.71 -1.43 -12.68
N HIS A 110 1.27 -2.35 -13.53
CA HIS A 110 1.64 -2.37 -14.94
C HIS A 110 1.10 -1.14 -15.68
N LEU A 111 -0.17 -0.79 -15.49
CA LEU A 111 -0.79 0.41 -16.05
C LEU A 111 -0.06 1.67 -15.60
N LYS A 112 0.23 1.81 -14.31
CA LYS A 112 1.01 2.94 -13.77
C LYS A 112 2.41 3.01 -14.39
N ALA A 113 3.10 1.88 -14.54
CA ALA A 113 4.42 1.83 -15.16
C ALA A 113 4.39 2.24 -16.64
N VAL A 114 3.39 1.77 -17.40
CA VAL A 114 3.17 2.10 -18.82
C VAL A 114 2.85 3.59 -19.00
N MET A 115 1.93 4.13 -18.19
CA MET A 115 1.58 5.56 -18.21
C MET A 115 2.77 6.44 -17.83
N THR A 116 3.58 6.03 -16.85
CA THR A 116 4.80 6.76 -16.44
C THR A 116 5.87 6.75 -17.54
N ALA A 117 5.92 5.70 -18.35
CA ALA A 117 6.82 5.60 -19.51
C ALA A 117 6.35 6.41 -20.73
N GLY A 118 5.22 7.12 -20.64
CA GLY A 118 4.70 8.00 -21.68
C GLY A 118 3.89 7.30 -22.76
N TYR A 119 3.39 6.08 -22.48
CA TYR A 119 2.48 5.37 -23.36
C TYR A 119 1.04 5.55 -22.90
N ASP A 120 0.14 5.86 -23.83
CA ASP A 120 -1.30 5.95 -23.57
C ASP A 120 -1.92 4.55 -23.61
N VAL A 121 -2.82 4.29 -22.66
CA VAL A 121 -3.58 3.04 -22.59
C VAL A 121 -4.80 3.18 -23.48
N ILE A 122 -4.75 2.55 -24.65
CA ILE A 122 -5.88 2.49 -25.58
C ILE A 122 -6.78 1.33 -25.16
N ASP A 123 -8.04 1.63 -24.86
CA ASP A 123 -9.06 0.60 -24.67
C ASP A 123 -9.48 0.06 -26.04
N PRO A 124 -9.16 -1.21 -26.38
CA PRO A 124 -9.45 -1.77 -27.70
C PRO A 124 -10.95 -1.95 -27.97
N THR A 125 -11.82 -1.68 -26.99
CA THR A 125 -13.29 -1.72 -27.15
C THR A 125 -13.89 -0.36 -27.52
N ILE A 126 -13.08 0.70 -27.51
CA ILE A 126 -13.46 1.99 -28.08
C ILE A 126 -13.04 1.92 -29.55
N GLU A 127 -14.01 1.78 -30.46
CA GLU A 127 -13.75 1.97 -31.89
C GLU A 127 -13.18 3.37 -32.07
N ASP A 128 -11.98 3.48 -32.65
CA ASP A 128 -11.39 4.76 -33.02
C ASP A 128 -12.39 5.51 -33.92
N GLU A 129 -13.14 6.46 -33.38
CA GLU A 129 -13.87 7.42 -34.19
C GLU A 129 -12.81 8.27 -34.91
N GLU A 130 -12.37 7.81 -36.08
CA GLU A 130 -11.53 8.64 -36.94
C GLU A 130 -12.28 9.94 -37.22
N PRO A 131 -11.67 11.11 -36.99
CA PRO A 131 -12.32 12.37 -37.28
C PRO A 131 -12.50 12.47 -38.80
N ILE A 132 -13.76 12.45 -39.25
CA ILE A 132 -14.12 12.72 -40.63
C ILE A 132 -13.68 14.16 -40.93
N ALA A 133 -12.55 14.32 -41.61
CA ALA A 133 -12.13 15.61 -42.12
C ALA A 133 -13.17 16.07 -43.15
N GLU A 134 -13.94 17.10 -42.82
CA GLU A 134 -14.75 17.83 -43.79
C GLU A 134 -13.80 18.43 -44.84
N ALA A 135 -13.70 17.77 -45.99
CA ALA A 135 -13.01 18.30 -47.15
C ALA A 135 -13.86 19.44 -47.73
N GLU A 136 -13.58 20.67 -47.30
CA GLU A 136 -13.96 21.86 -48.06
C GLU A 136 -13.27 21.80 -49.44
N GLY A 137 -14.08 21.73 -50.49
CA GLY A 137 -13.61 21.62 -51.86
C GLY A 137 -13.09 22.93 -52.41
N GLU A 138 -12.04 22.86 -53.22
CA GLU A 138 -11.80 23.81 -54.30
C GLU A 138 -11.28 23.07 -55.55
N ASP A 139 -11.94 23.37 -56.66
CA ASP A 139 -11.62 23.05 -58.05
C ASP A 139 -10.13 23.14 -58.38
N GLN A 140 -9.60 22.12 -59.08
CA GLN A 140 -8.87 22.34 -60.33
C GLN A 140 -9.14 21.18 -61.31
N ALA A 141 -9.93 21.48 -62.33
CA ALA A 141 -9.95 20.77 -63.59
C ALA A 141 -8.55 20.80 -64.26
N SER A 142 -8.14 19.68 -64.86
CA SER A 142 -7.55 19.61 -66.22
C SER A 142 -6.65 18.38 -66.39
N ALA A 143 -6.88 17.67 -67.50
CA ALA A 143 -6.03 16.67 -68.15
C ALA A 143 -5.76 15.38 -67.33
N TYR A 144 -6.21 14.19 -67.76
CA TYR A 144 -5.86 13.59 -69.04
C TYR A 144 -7.03 12.81 -69.65
N SER A 145 -7.35 13.21 -70.87
CA SER A 145 -7.91 12.35 -71.90
C SER A 145 -6.93 11.23 -72.27
N GLU A 146 -7.50 10.18 -72.85
CA GLU A 146 -6.91 9.16 -73.72
C GLU A 146 -6.75 7.75 -73.13
N ALA A 147 -7.57 6.87 -73.70
CA ALA A 147 -7.35 5.47 -74.10
C ALA A 147 -8.37 4.53 -73.43
N ALA A 148 -9.21 3.80 -74.15
CA ALA A 148 -9.57 3.72 -75.57
C ALA A 148 -10.91 2.96 -75.64
#